data_AF-A0A7C3U481-F1
#
_entry.id   AF-A0A7C3U481-F1
#
_cell.length_a   1.000
_cell.length_b   1.000
_cell.length_c   1.000
_cell.angle_alpha   90.00
_cell.angle_beta   90.00
_cell.angle_gamma   90.00
#
_symmetry.space_group_name_H-M   'P 1'
#
loop_
_entity.id
_entity.type
_entity.pdbx_description
1 polymer ?
#
loop_
_entity_poly.entity_id
_entity_poly.type
_entity_poly.pdbx_seq_one_letter_code
_entity_poly.pdbx_strand_id
1 'polypeptide(L)' 'MEKWKKLEEEAREIRRSEADWNFIESQPPKIRAALKFYVETGDIRLASRIADMSIEEFRGLLRSARIPVVV' A
#
# COMPACT_ATOMS: atom_id res chain seq x y z
N MET A 1 -22.76 -8.92 -2.21
CA MET A 1 -21.61 -9.17 -1.32
C MET A 1 -20.42 -9.72 -2.10
N GLU A 2 -20.61 -10.75 -2.91
CA GLU A 2 -19.51 -11.42 -3.65
C GLU A 2 -18.78 -10.53 -4.67
N LYS A 3 -19.50 -9.65 -5.38
CA LYS A 3 -18.91 -8.67 -6.31
C LYS A 3 -17.89 -7.75 -5.63
N TRP A 4 -18.19 -7.25 -4.43
CA TRP A 4 -17.28 -6.36 -3.70
C TRP A 4 -16.01 -7.07 -3.24
N LYS A 5 -16.14 -8.32 -2.76
CA LYS A 5 -14.98 -9.15 -2.42
C LYS A 5 -14.07 -9.41 -3.61
N LYS A 6 -14.66 -9.67 -4.79
CA LYS A 6 -13.90 -9.87 -6.02
C LYS A 6 -13.13 -8.61 -6.43
N LEU A 7 -13.79 -7.45 -6.39
CA LEU A 7 -13.15 -6.17 -6.68
C LEU A 7 -12.02 -5.84 -5.69
N GLU A 8 -12.21 -6.15 -4.40
CA GLU A 8 -11.18 -5.97 -3.38
C GLU A 8 -9.96 -6.88 -3.61
N GLU A 9 -10.20 -8.14 -4.00
CA GLU A 9 -9.13 -9.08 -4.36
C GLU A 9 -8.38 -8.63 -5.62
N GLU A 10 -9.10 -8.24 -6.68
CA GLU A 10 -8.50 -7.69 -7.90
C GLU A 10 -7.65 -6.45 -7.59
N ALA A 11 -8.15 -5.53 -6.75
CA ALA A 11 -7.39 -4.36 -6.31
C ALA A 11 -6.13 -4.71 -5.51
N ARG A 12 -6.19 -5.75 -4.65
CA ARG A 12 -5.02 -6.27 -3.93
C ARG A 12 -4.00 -6.88 -4.88
N GLU A 13 -4.44 -7.70 -5.84
CA GLU A 13 -3.57 -8.33 -6.85
C GLU A 13 -2.85 -7.29 -7.70
N ILE A 14 -3.55 -6.22 -8.11
CA ILE A 14 -2.95 -5.09 -8.84
C ILE A 14 -1.86 -4.43 -7.99
N ARG A 15 -2.15 -4.07 -6.74
CA ARG A 15 -1.13 -3.48 -5.85
C ARG A 15 0.06 -4.40 -5.64
N ARG A 16 -0.17 -5.70 -5.45
CA ARG A 16 0.88 -6.68 -5.19
C ARG A 16 1.78 -6.91 -6.41
N SER A 17 1.20 -6.94 -7.61
CA SER A 17 1.94 -7.21 -8.85
C SER A 17 2.73 -6.00 -9.35
N GLU A 18 2.22 -4.78 -9.14
CA GLU A 18 2.90 -3.55 -9.60
C GLU A 18 3.93 -2.99 -8.60
N ALA A 19 3.80 -3.33 -7.32
CA ALA A 19 4.68 -2.83 -6.26
C ALA A 19 6.16 -3.15 -6.52
N ASP A 20 7.03 -2.15 -6.29
CA ASP A 20 8.47 -2.33 -6.23
C ASP A 20 8.85 -2.96 -4.88
N TRP A 21 8.83 -4.29 -4.84
CA TRP A 21 9.17 -5.06 -3.64
C TRP A 21 10.61 -4.81 -3.17
N ASN A 22 11.56 -4.56 -4.08
CA ASN A 22 12.94 -4.27 -3.68
C ASN A 22 13.00 -2.94 -2.90
N PHE A 23 12.30 -1.91 -3.38
CA PHE A 23 12.17 -0.66 -2.65
C PHE A 23 11.47 -0.85 -1.30
N ILE A 24 10.37 -1.61 -1.25
CA ILE A 24 9.62 -1.88 -0.01
C ILE A 24 10.52 -2.59 1.02
N GLU A 25 11.22 -3.64 0.61
CA GLU A 25 12.08 -4.42 1.52
C GLU A 25 13.28 -3.61 2.03
N SER A 26 13.78 -2.65 1.24
CA SER A 26 14.90 -1.78 1.64
C SER A 26 14.51 -0.69 2.65
N GLN A 27 13.22 -0.47 2.90
CA GLN A 27 12.77 0.58 3.83
C GLN A 27 13.04 0.20 5.30
N PRO A 28 13.13 1.21 6.21
CA PRO A 28 13.13 0.97 7.64
C PRO A 28 11.93 0.12 8.09
N PRO A 29 12.05 -0.70 9.15
CA PRO A 29 11.03 -1.68 9.52
C PRO A 29 9.60 -1.13 9.63
N LYS A 30 9.43 0.08 10.19
CA LYS A 30 8.13 0.75 10.35
C LYS A 30 7.50 1.12 9.01
N ILE A 31 8.30 1.70 8.11
CA ILE A 31 7.88 2.11 6.78
C ILE A 31 7.56 0.89 5.90
N ARG A 32 8.43 -0.13 5.95
CA ARG A 32 8.21 -1.41 5.28
C ARG A 32 6.90 -2.07 5.71
N ALA A 33 6.62 -2.10 7.02
CA ALA A 33 5.38 -2.64 7.55
C ALA A 33 4.15 -1.87 7.05
N ALA A 34 4.21 -0.53 7.03
CA ALA A 34 3.14 0.31 6.51
C ALA A 34 2.87 0.09 5.02
N LEU A 35 3.91 -0.03 4.19
CA LEU A 35 3.78 -0.29 2.76
C LEU A 35 3.17 -1.66 2.49
N LYS A 36 3.66 -2.72 3.15
CA LYS A 36 3.07 -4.07 3.05
C LYS A 36 1.60 -4.08 3.48
N PHE A 37 1.29 -3.40 4.58
CA PHE A 37 -0.09 -3.25 5.04
C PHE A 37 -0.98 -2.57 3.98
N TYR A 38 -0.51 -1.52 3.33
CA TYR A 38 -1.25 -0.86 2.26
C TYR A 38 -1.45 -1.75 1.02
N VAL A 39 -0.44 -2.52 0.62
CA VAL A 39 -0.58 -3.50 -0.49
C VAL A 39 -1.73 -4.46 -0.21
N GLU A 40 -1.79 -5.01 1.00
CA GLU A 40 -2.79 -6.02 1.38
C GLU A 40 -4.20 -5.45 1.57
N THR A 41 -4.32 -4.23 2.10
CA THR A 41 -5.62 -3.69 2.56
C THR A 41 -6.13 -2.51 1.76
N GLY A 42 -5.24 -1.69 1.19
CA GLY A 42 -5.60 -0.41 0.58
C GLY A 42 -5.97 0.68 1.58
N ASP A 43 -5.89 0.43 2.89
CA ASP A 43 -6.25 1.43 3.90
C ASP A 43 -5.12 2.44 4.09
N ILE A 44 -5.23 3.54 3.33
CA ILE A 44 -4.27 4.64 3.37
C ILE A 44 -4.20 5.32 4.75
N ARG A 45 -5.30 5.38 5.50
CA ARG A 45 -5.37 6.12 6.77
C ARG A 45 -4.67 5.36 7.88
N LEU A 46 -4.85 4.04 7.93
CA LEU A 46 -4.13 3.22 8.89
C LEU A 46 -2.67 3.06 8.47
N ALA A 47 -2.38 2.89 7.18
CA ALA A 47 -1.01 2.79 6.69
C ALA A 47 -0.18 4.06 7.00
N SER A 48 -0.71 5.26 6.74
CA SER A 48 0.01 6.51 7.04
C SER A 48 0.25 6.70 8.54
N ARG A 49 -0.70 6.27 9.39
CA ARG A 49 -0.53 6.27 10.86
C ARG A 49 0.54 5.28 11.32
N ILE A 50 0.60 4.07 10.73
CA ILE A 50 1.67 3.10 11.03
C ILE A 50 3.03 3.70 10.64
N ALA A 51 3.09 4.38 9.50
CA ALA A 51 4.30 5.06 9.01
C ALA A 51 4.64 6.35 9.79
N ASP A 52 3.73 6.85 10.63
CA ASP A 52 3.87 8.05 11.45
C ASP A 52 4.16 9.31 10.62
N MET A 53 3.37 9.45 9.56
CA MET A 53 3.40 10.58 8.63
C MET A 53 2.00 10.93 8.15
N SER A 54 1.86 12.08 7.53
CA SER A 54 0.61 12.51 6.90
C SER A 54 0.24 11.61 5.71
N ILE A 55 -1.03 11.63 5.31
CA ILE A 55 -1.51 10.91 4.12
C ILE A 55 -0.80 11.41 2.85
N GLU A 56 -0.47 12.70 2.78
CA GLU A 56 0.20 13.28 1.63
C GLU A 56 1.65 12.79 1.49
N GLU A 57 2.40 12.76 2.60
CA GLU A 57 3.74 12.17 2.66
C GLU A 57 3.71 10.68 2.31
N PHE A 58 2.75 9.94 2.86
CA PHE A 58 2.62 8.51 2.58
C PHE A 58 2.26 8.25 1.11
N ARG A 59 1.45 9.10 0.46
CA ARG A 59 1.22 9.03 -0.99
C ARG A 59 2.49 9.27 -1.80
N GLY A 60 3.38 10.15 -1.35
CA GLY A 60 4.71 10.31 -1.93
C GLY A 60 5.50 8.99 -1.89
N LEU A 61 5.47 8.32 -0.74
CA LEU A 61 6.12 7.04 -0.56
C LEU A 61 5.50 5.93 -1.43
N LEU A 62 4.17 5.88 -1.58
CA LEU A 62 3.50 4.93 -2.48
C LEU A 62 3.96 5.10 -3.94
N ARG A 63 4.14 6.35 -4.40
CA ARG A 63 4.68 6.62 -5.74
C ARG A 63 6.10 6.09 -5.89
N SER A 64 6.96 6.31 -4.89
CA SER A 64 8.33 5.77 -4.89
C SER A 64 8.34 4.24 -4.91
N ALA A 65 7.41 3.61 -4.18
CA ALA A 65 7.23 2.16 -4.14
C ALA A 65 6.45 1.59 -5.34
N ARG A 66 6.05 2.41 -6.31
CA ARG A 66 5.21 2.03 -7.46
C ARG A 66 3.91 1.29 -7.09
N ILE A 67 3.34 1.60 -5.92
CA ILE A 67 2.08 0.98 -5.50
C ILE A 67 0.91 1.82 -6.04
N PRO A 68 0.06 1.27 -6.91
CA PRO A 68 -1.09 2.00 -7.46
C PRO A 68 -2.15 2.27 -6.39
N VAL A 69 -2.84 3.41 -6.53
CA VAL A 69 -4.02 3.77 -5.72
C VAL A 69 -5.27 3.38 -6.51
N VAL A 70 -5.81 2.20 -6.19
CA VAL A 70 -7.05 1.68 -6.78
C VAL A 70 -8.24 2.17 -5.96
N VAL A 71 -9.25 2.74 -6.61
CA VAL A 71 -10.44 3.35 -6.00
C VAL A 71 -11.71 2.61 -6.38
#